data_AF-A0A7J9JC89-F1
#
_entry.id   AF-A0A7J9JC89-F1
#
_cell.length_a   1.000
_cell.length_b   1.000
_cell.length_c   1.000
_cell.angle_alpha   90.00
_cell.angle_beta   90.00
_cell.angle_gamma   90.00
#
_symmetry.space_group_name_H-M   'P 1'
#
loop_
_entity.id
_entity.type
_entity.pdbx_description
1 polymer ?
#
loop_
_entity_poly.entity_id
_entity_poly.type
_entity_poly.pdbx_seq_one_letter_code
_entity_poly.pdbx_strand_id
1 'polypeptide(L)'
;MYSSGNPTNIANPINDASFQLDISTGGGRLTLYQTTLCEKLQWDNLNSDVNFDAYNKNDIQLICCQADATILWLVSDVVQRRFIEFLDWDMDMIITSTWLLTRERPKGKEVVKYEKPVDSKDLPEPSDVQKVFNGSTISFRIYNLYPRYFRVTGSGEVRSFEQEVTSGPISVSADLVINRAASEWWSFHDLDSSHIRGCGGLTGPTAVIVSEETPPQGILGDTLSKFSIWGLYITFVLAVGRFIRLQCSDLRMRIPFENLPSCDRLIAICENIYAARAEGELGVEEVLYWTLVKIYRSPHMLLEYTKPD
;
A
#
# COMPACT_ATOMS: atom_id res chain seq x y z
N MET A 1 -6.10 25.81 -7.79
CA MET A 1 -5.73 24.41 -8.09
C MET A 1 -5.19 23.66 -6.89
N TYR A 2 -4.49 24.32 -5.96
CA TYR A 2 -4.38 23.80 -4.59
C TYR A 2 -5.60 24.25 -3.81
N SER A 3 -6.51 23.32 -3.55
CA SER A 3 -7.59 23.53 -2.57
C SER A 3 -6.94 23.75 -1.21
N SER A 4 -7.34 24.82 -0.52
CA SER A 4 -7.01 25.06 0.89
C SER A 4 -7.84 24.18 1.83
N GLY A 5 -8.88 23.52 1.32
CA GLY A 5 -9.49 22.40 2.02
C GLY A 5 -8.55 21.22 1.92
N ASN A 6 -7.85 20.91 3.02
CA ASN A 6 -7.35 19.55 3.22
C ASN A 6 -8.51 18.61 2.92
N PRO A 7 -8.35 17.59 2.06
CA PRO A 7 -9.36 16.54 1.96
C PRO A 7 -9.68 16.11 3.39
N THR A 8 -10.97 15.97 3.72
CA THR A 8 -11.37 15.46 5.04
C THR A 8 -10.73 14.10 5.19
N ASN A 9 -9.61 14.09 5.91
CA ASN A 9 -8.86 12.90 6.17
C ASN A 9 -9.73 11.99 7.03
N ILE A 10 -9.78 10.72 6.67
CA ILE A 10 -10.60 9.73 7.36
C ILE A 10 -9.65 8.78 8.09
N ALA A 11 -10.02 8.43 9.32
CA ALA A 11 -9.35 7.39 10.09
C ALA A 11 -9.24 6.09 9.27
N ASN A 12 -8.08 5.45 9.34
CA ASN A 12 -7.77 4.25 8.58
C ASN A 12 -7.31 3.13 9.52
N PRO A 13 -8.25 2.55 10.29
CA PRO A 13 -7.93 1.56 11.30
C PRO A 13 -7.34 0.28 10.69
N ILE A 14 -6.59 -0.44 11.51
CA ILE A 14 -6.11 -1.79 11.26
C ILE A 14 -7.30 -2.76 11.34
N ASN A 15 -7.51 -3.49 10.25
CA ASN A 15 -8.57 -4.48 10.10
C ASN A 15 -8.11 -5.85 10.60
N ASP A 16 -6.84 -6.18 10.38
CA ASP A 16 -6.27 -7.47 10.76
C ASP A 16 -4.81 -7.33 11.20
N ALA A 17 -4.39 -8.17 12.13
CA ALA A 17 -3.05 -8.15 12.69
C ALA A 17 -2.59 -9.56 13.03
N SER A 18 -1.33 -9.84 12.73
CA SER A 18 -0.67 -11.08 13.15
C SER A 18 0.73 -10.79 13.67
N PHE A 19 1.17 -11.60 14.61
CA PHE A 19 2.50 -11.52 15.19
C PHE A 19 3.22 -12.86 15.04
N GLN A 20 4.50 -12.80 14.70
CA GLN A 20 5.37 -13.94 14.54
C GLN A 20 6.73 -13.70 15.22
N LEU A 21 7.24 -14.74 15.86
CA LEU A 21 8.55 -14.76 16.49
C LEU A 21 9.37 -15.92 15.92
N ASP A 22 10.48 -15.57 15.27
CA ASP A 22 11.40 -16.53 14.69
C ASP A 22 12.74 -16.51 15.43
N ILE A 23 13.35 -17.69 15.54
CA ILE A 23 14.75 -17.85 15.95
C ILE A 23 15.55 -18.35 14.76
N SER A 24 16.73 -17.78 14.56
CA SER A 24 17.64 -18.13 13.48
C SER A 24 19.08 -18.22 13.95
N THR A 25 19.83 -19.09 13.29
CA THR A 25 21.28 -19.29 13.43
C THR A 25 21.86 -19.44 12.02
N GLY A 26 23.18 -19.52 11.87
CA GLY A 26 23.81 -19.80 10.57
C GLY A 26 23.36 -21.12 9.93
N GLY A 27 22.78 -22.04 10.72
CA GLY A 27 22.26 -23.32 10.25
C GLY A 27 20.81 -23.32 9.77
N GLY A 28 20.02 -22.28 10.06
CA GLY A 28 18.62 -22.21 9.64
C GLY A 28 17.73 -21.34 10.53
N ARG A 29 16.42 -21.41 10.30
CA ARG A 29 15.39 -20.64 11.01
C ARG A 29 14.25 -21.53 11.47
N LEU A 30 13.76 -21.31 12.69
CA LEU A 30 12.57 -21.93 13.24
C LEU A 30 11.58 -20.86 13.72
N THR A 31 10.28 -21.10 13.49
CA THR A 31 9.21 -20.20 13.92
C THR A 31 8.65 -20.66 15.25
N LEU A 32 9.08 -20.03 16.33
CA LEU A 32 8.69 -20.43 17.68
C LEU A 32 7.23 -20.11 17.93
N TYR A 33 6.80 -18.89 17.62
CA TYR A 33 5.46 -18.45 17.95
C TYR A 33 4.83 -17.71 16.79
N GLN A 34 3.56 -17.98 16.55
CA GLN A 34 2.76 -17.27 15.57
C GLN A 34 1.31 -17.18 16.06
N THR A 35 0.74 -15.98 15.99
CA THR A 35 -0.67 -15.76 16.28
C THR A 35 -1.30 -14.87 15.22
N THR A 36 -2.53 -15.22 14.85
CA THR A 36 -3.41 -14.40 13.99
C THR A 36 -4.67 -13.97 14.74
N LEU A 37 -4.86 -14.47 15.97
CA LEU A 37 -6.01 -14.14 16.81
C LEU A 37 -5.68 -12.91 17.65
N CYS A 38 -6.00 -11.75 17.09
CA CYS A 38 -5.82 -10.47 17.74
C CYS A 38 -7.10 -9.63 17.74
N GLU A 39 -7.45 -9.09 18.90
CA GLU A 39 -8.50 -8.09 19.07
C GLU A 39 -7.93 -6.68 18.88
N LYS A 40 -8.71 -5.82 18.20
CA LYS A 40 -8.34 -4.43 17.93
C LYS A 40 -9.33 -3.54 18.67
N LEU A 41 -8.87 -2.89 19.72
CA LEU A 41 -9.66 -2.05 20.60
C LEU A 41 -9.42 -0.59 20.25
N GLN A 42 -10.50 0.19 20.12
CA GLN A 42 -10.41 1.63 19.91
C GLN A 42 -9.94 2.33 21.17
N TRP A 43 -9.04 3.31 21.02
CA TRP A 43 -8.43 4.00 22.15
C TRP A 43 -9.42 4.76 23.03
N ASP A 44 -10.50 5.30 22.45
CA ASP A 44 -11.55 6.01 23.19
C ASP A 44 -12.24 5.16 24.26
N ASN A 45 -12.24 3.83 24.10
CA ASN A 45 -12.88 2.91 25.04
C ASN A 45 -11.93 2.43 26.14
N LEU A 46 -10.67 2.88 26.12
CA LEU A 46 -9.62 2.45 27.06
C LEU A 46 -9.38 3.52 28.12
N ASN A 47 -9.46 3.13 29.40
CA ASN A 47 -9.02 3.97 30.51
C ASN A 47 -7.49 3.90 30.63
N SER A 48 -6.78 4.58 29.73
CA SER A 48 -5.32 4.67 29.76
C SER A 48 -4.85 6.03 30.28
N ASP A 49 -3.86 6.04 31.17
CA ASP A 49 -3.17 7.26 31.64
C ASP A 49 -2.11 7.77 30.64
N VAL A 50 -1.94 7.10 29.49
CA VAL A 50 -0.98 7.48 28.45
C VAL A 50 -1.61 8.52 27.53
N ASN A 51 -1.00 9.71 27.47
CA ASN A 51 -1.52 10.81 26.69
C ASN A 51 -0.81 10.93 25.34
N PHE A 52 -1.59 10.95 24.25
CA PHE A 52 -1.13 11.18 22.89
C PHE A 52 -1.64 12.54 22.41
N ASP A 53 -1.14 13.63 23.01
CA ASP A 53 -1.64 15.00 22.73
C ASP A 53 -1.52 15.41 21.25
N ALA A 54 -0.64 14.76 20.48
CA ALA A 54 -0.41 15.05 19.07
C ALA A 54 -1.35 14.31 18.09
N TYR A 55 -2.13 13.32 18.55
CA TYR A 55 -2.90 12.44 17.68
C TYR A 55 -4.39 12.40 18.06
N ASN A 56 -5.25 12.24 17.05
CA ASN A 56 -6.67 12.03 17.28
C ASN A 56 -6.87 10.62 17.85
N LYS A 57 -7.68 10.49 18.89
CA LYS A 57 -7.92 9.20 19.56
C LYS A 57 -8.56 8.15 18.64
N ASN A 58 -9.30 8.60 17.63
CA ASN A 58 -9.90 7.73 16.61
C ASN A 58 -8.86 7.04 15.69
N ASP A 59 -7.64 7.57 15.63
CA ASP A 59 -6.55 7.01 14.82
C ASP A 59 -5.71 6.01 15.60
N ILE A 60 -5.98 5.85 16.89
CA ILE A 60 -5.21 5.04 17.81
C ILE A 60 -5.99 3.76 18.12
N GLN A 61 -5.31 2.62 17.96
CA GLN A 61 -5.86 1.32 18.31
C GLN A 61 -4.87 0.55 19.18
N LEU A 62 -5.41 -0.15 20.17
CA LEU A 62 -4.68 -1.16 20.91
C LEU A 62 -4.95 -2.53 20.28
N ILE A 63 -3.89 -3.23 19.91
CA ILE A 63 -3.94 -4.60 19.46
C ILE A 63 -3.52 -5.52 20.60
N CYS A 64 -4.39 -6.45 20.94
CA CYS A 64 -4.17 -7.48 21.95
C CYS A 64 -4.27 -8.85 21.28
N CYS A 65 -3.22 -9.67 21.35
CA CYS A 65 -3.22 -11.00 20.73
C CYS A 65 -3.30 -12.11 21.78
N GLN A 66 -3.76 -13.29 21.36
CA GLN A 66 -3.85 -14.45 22.22
C GLN A 66 -2.46 -14.94 22.65
N ALA A 67 -2.30 -15.39 23.91
CA ALA A 67 -1.01 -15.84 24.42
C ALA A 67 -0.52 -17.14 23.79
N ASP A 68 -1.41 -18.08 23.50
CA ASP A 68 -1.06 -19.35 22.85
C ASP A 68 -0.92 -19.20 21.33
N ALA A 69 0.07 -19.88 20.75
CA ALA A 69 0.27 -19.90 19.31
C ALA A 69 -0.94 -20.53 18.60
N THR A 70 -1.27 -20.00 17.42
CA THR A 70 -2.32 -20.58 16.57
C THR A 70 -1.85 -21.90 15.94
N ILE A 71 -0.54 -22.14 15.87
CA ILE A 71 0.07 -23.32 15.26
C ILE A 71 0.69 -24.23 16.33
N LEU A 72 0.59 -25.54 16.09
CA LEU A 72 1.32 -26.53 16.88
C LEU A 72 2.81 -26.52 16.49
N TRP A 73 3.66 -26.80 17.47
CA TRP A 73 5.09 -26.98 17.29
C TRP A 73 5.38 -28.38 16.75
N LEU A 74 5.49 -28.48 15.42
CA LEU A 74 5.77 -29.72 14.70
C LEU A 74 7.15 -29.66 14.05
N VAL A 75 8.20 -29.73 14.88
CA VAL A 75 9.59 -29.81 14.40
C VAL A 75 10.11 -31.22 14.67
N SER A 76 10.60 -31.89 13.63
CA SER A 76 11.15 -33.25 13.80
C SER A 76 12.38 -33.24 14.72
N ASP A 77 12.54 -34.28 15.52
CA ASP A 77 13.67 -34.43 16.44
C ASP A 77 15.05 -34.28 15.78
N VAL A 78 15.16 -34.67 14.50
CA VAL A 78 16.42 -34.54 13.74
C VAL A 78 16.73 -33.07 13.47
N VAL A 79 15.73 -32.29 13.05
CA VAL A 79 15.88 -30.85 12.80
C VAL A 79 16.16 -30.12 14.10
N GLN A 80 15.44 -30.45 15.17
CA GLN A 80 15.64 -29.82 16.48
C GLN A 80 17.05 -30.10 17.03
N ARG A 81 17.53 -31.35 16.98
CA ARG A 81 18.90 -31.68 17.42
C ARG A 81 19.97 -30.95 16.60
N ARG A 82 19.82 -30.90 15.28
CA ARG A 82 20.75 -30.13 14.44
C ARG A 82 20.72 -28.64 14.76
N PHE A 83 19.54 -28.07 15.03
CA PHE A 83 19.43 -26.67 15.40
C PHE A 83 20.14 -26.38 16.74
N ILE A 84 20.03 -27.28 17.71
CA ILE A 84 20.75 -27.20 18.99
C ILE A 84 22.27 -27.28 18.78
N GLU A 85 22.77 -28.15 17.91
CA GLU A 85 24.20 -28.23 17.56
C GLU A 85 24.70 -26.91 16.96
N PHE A 86 23.91 -26.27 16.10
CA PHE A 86 24.26 -24.96 15.55
C PHE A 86 24.27 -23.84 16.60
N LEU A 87 23.39 -23.89 17.60
CA LEU A 87 23.43 -22.93 18.72
C LEU A 87 24.68 -23.07 19.60
N ASP A 88 25.38 -24.20 19.54
CA ASP A 88 26.64 -24.45 20.27
C ASP A 88 27.87 -23.98 19.46
N TRP A 89 27.83 -24.17 18.14
CA TRP A 89 28.94 -23.81 17.24
C TRP A 89 28.92 -22.37 16.77
N ASP A 90 27.73 -21.82 16.56
CA ASP A 90 27.50 -20.49 16.03
C ASP A 90 26.90 -19.61 17.12
N MET A 91 27.68 -18.62 17.56
CA MET A 91 27.29 -17.68 18.60
C MET A 91 26.32 -16.61 18.07
N ASP A 92 26.10 -16.53 16.74
CA ASP A 92 25.22 -15.55 16.12
C ASP A 92 23.76 -16.06 16.08
N MET A 93 23.19 -16.24 17.27
CA MET A 93 21.75 -16.45 17.43
C MET A 93 21.02 -15.13 17.19
N ILE A 94 20.02 -15.15 16.31
CA ILE A 94 19.18 -13.99 16.00
C ILE A 94 17.73 -14.35 16.25
N ILE A 95 17.07 -13.60 17.13
CA ILE A 95 15.62 -13.64 17.30
C ILE A 95 15.03 -12.45 16.55
N THR A 96 14.01 -12.71 15.73
CA THR A 96 13.34 -11.69 14.92
C THR A 96 11.86 -11.65 15.27
N SER A 97 11.38 -10.47 15.65
CA SER A 97 9.95 -10.21 15.84
C SER A 97 9.36 -9.59 14.59
N THR A 98 8.19 -10.09 14.18
CA THR A 98 7.48 -9.63 12.98
C THR A 98 6.04 -9.32 13.31
N TRP A 99 5.63 -8.07 13.07
CA TRP A 99 4.24 -7.65 13.01
C TRP A 99 3.80 -7.52 11.56
N LEU A 100 2.66 -8.14 11.23
CA LEU A 100 1.98 -7.95 9.96
C LEU A 100 0.64 -7.30 10.23
N LEU A 101 0.42 -6.11 9.68
CA LEU A 101 -0.74 -5.27 9.93
C LEU A 101 -1.45 -5.02 8.60
N THR A 102 -2.75 -5.22 8.57
CA THR A 102 -3.56 -5.03 7.35
C THR A 102 -4.62 -3.98 7.58
N ARG A 103 -4.74 -3.06 6.64
CA ARG A 103 -5.72 -1.95 6.63
C ARG A 103 -6.26 -1.74 5.22
N GLU A 104 -7.35 -0.99 5.10
CA GLU A 104 -8.05 -0.84 3.82
C GLU A 104 -7.35 0.07 2.80
N ARG A 105 -6.53 1.00 3.28
CA ARG A 105 -5.86 2.04 2.50
C ARG A 105 -4.41 2.23 2.97
N PRO A 106 -3.52 2.79 2.13
CA PRO A 106 -3.69 3.10 0.72
C PRO A 106 -3.82 1.84 -0.14
N LYS A 107 -4.46 1.94 -1.30
CA LYS A 107 -4.60 0.79 -2.22
C LYS A 107 -3.24 0.40 -2.82
N GLY A 108 -2.95 -0.90 -2.82
CA GLY A 108 -1.63 -1.45 -3.16
C GLY A 108 -0.61 -1.39 -2.02
N LYS A 109 -1.01 -0.92 -0.83
CA LYS A 109 -0.22 -0.80 0.40
C LYS A 109 -1.05 -1.15 1.64
N GLU A 110 -2.00 -2.07 1.46
CA GLU A 110 -2.93 -2.51 2.49
C GLU A 110 -2.22 -3.27 3.61
N VAL A 111 -1.23 -4.08 3.25
CA VAL A 111 -0.45 -4.90 4.17
C VAL A 111 0.87 -4.21 4.46
N VAL A 112 1.15 -3.97 5.74
CA VAL A 112 2.40 -3.37 6.22
C VAL A 112 3.10 -4.32 7.16
N LYS A 113 4.40 -4.49 6.97
CA LYS A 113 5.25 -5.38 7.77
C LYS A 113 6.20 -4.53 8.61
N TYR A 114 6.27 -4.82 9.91
CA TYR A 114 7.36 -4.39 10.78
C TYR A 114 8.17 -5.62 11.16
N GLU A 115 9.46 -5.59 10.90
CA GLU A 115 10.37 -6.70 11.19
C GLU A 115 11.67 -6.11 11.71
N LYS A 116 12.08 -6.52 12.92
CA LYS A 116 13.33 -6.08 13.51
C LYS A 116 13.97 -7.22 14.30
N PRO A 117 15.28 -7.49 14.10
CA PRO A 117 16.01 -8.39 14.97
C PRO A 117 16.18 -7.76 16.35
N VAL A 118 16.18 -8.60 17.38
CA VAL A 118 16.44 -8.19 18.76
C VAL A 118 17.93 -7.83 18.90
N ASP A 119 18.23 -6.78 19.66
CA ASP A 119 19.60 -6.38 19.94
C ASP A 119 20.33 -7.49 20.71
N SER A 120 21.62 -7.69 20.42
CA SER A 120 22.41 -8.78 21.01
C SER A 120 22.48 -8.75 22.55
N LYS A 121 22.35 -7.56 23.15
CA LYS A 121 22.32 -7.36 24.61
C LYS A 121 21.03 -7.84 25.28
N ASP A 122 19.95 -7.95 24.51
CA ASP A 122 18.60 -8.24 25.00
C ASP A 122 18.15 -9.68 24.67
N LEU A 123 19.00 -10.41 23.93
CA LEU A 123 18.82 -11.83 23.63
C LEU A 123 18.99 -12.69 24.89
N PRO A 124 18.26 -13.82 25.00
CA PRO A 124 18.53 -14.84 26.02
C PRO A 124 19.91 -15.46 25.80
N GLU A 125 20.47 -16.06 26.85
CA GLU A 125 21.65 -16.91 26.67
C GLU A 125 21.29 -18.12 25.79
N PRO A 126 22.13 -18.50 24.80
CA PRO A 126 21.92 -19.71 24.02
C PRO A 126 21.73 -20.96 24.90
N SER A 127 22.41 -21.00 26.05
CA SER A 127 22.32 -22.11 27.01
C SER A 127 20.89 -22.30 27.56
N ASP A 128 20.13 -21.21 27.74
CA ASP A 128 18.76 -21.28 28.25
C ASP A 128 17.79 -21.76 27.17
N VAL A 129 17.97 -21.29 25.94
CA VAL A 129 17.21 -21.77 24.77
C VAL A 129 17.43 -23.27 24.56
N GLN A 130 18.68 -23.74 24.69
CA GLN A 130 19.01 -25.17 24.60
C GLN A 130 18.34 -25.99 25.70
N LYS A 131 18.36 -25.52 26.97
CA LYS A 131 17.66 -26.20 28.08
C LYS A 131 16.16 -26.34 27.79
N VAL A 132 15.55 -25.33 27.17
CA VAL A 132 14.13 -25.37 26.80
C VAL A 132 13.86 -26.37 25.69
N PHE A 133 14.69 -26.38 24.63
CA PHE A 133 14.55 -27.38 23.58
C PHE A 133 14.77 -28.81 24.08
N ASN A 134 15.75 -29.03 24.96
CA ASN A 134 16.02 -30.34 25.59
C ASN A 134 14.95 -30.74 26.63
N GLY A 135 14.01 -29.85 26.96
CA GLY A 135 12.95 -30.11 27.94
C GLY A 135 13.41 -30.09 29.40
N SER A 136 14.61 -29.58 29.69
CA SER A 136 15.09 -29.37 31.07
C SER A 136 14.43 -28.16 31.73
N THR A 137 14.10 -27.15 30.93
CA THR A 137 13.34 -25.95 31.35
C THR A 137 12.14 -25.80 30.42
N ILE A 138 11.10 -25.08 30.85
CA ILE A 138 9.89 -24.85 30.04
C ILE A 138 9.85 -23.48 29.37
N SER A 139 10.68 -22.53 29.79
CA SER A 139 10.60 -21.15 29.33
C SER A 139 11.95 -20.44 29.32
N PHE A 140 12.05 -19.42 28.47
CA PHE A 140 13.16 -18.47 28.46
C PHE A 140 12.63 -17.06 28.25
N ARG A 141 13.41 -16.06 28.68
CA ARG A 141 13.02 -14.65 28.68
C ARG A 141 13.75 -13.88 27.60
N ILE A 142 13.04 -13.00 26.91
CA ILE A 142 13.61 -12.06 25.94
C ILE A 142 13.26 -10.65 26.39
N TYR A 143 14.27 -9.79 26.51
CA TYR A 143 14.06 -8.40 26.86
C TYR A 143 13.91 -7.54 25.60
N ASN A 144 13.25 -6.39 25.72
CA ASN A 144 13.17 -5.36 24.67
C ASN A 144 12.88 -5.91 23.25
N LEU A 145 11.98 -6.89 23.14
CA LEU A 145 11.76 -7.69 21.93
C LEU A 145 11.28 -6.84 20.74
N TYR A 146 10.38 -5.89 21.01
CA TYR A 146 9.90 -4.92 20.04
C TYR A 146 9.35 -3.67 20.74
N PRO A 147 9.27 -2.52 20.07
CA PRO A 147 8.69 -1.30 20.63
C PRO A 147 7.17 -1.41 20.73
N ARG A 148 6.59 -0.90 21.81
CA ARG A 148 5.14 -1.02 22.09
C ARG A 148 4.29 -0.10 21.21
N TYR A 149 4.86 0.99 20.72
CA TYR A 149 4.15 2.04 19.99
C TYR A 149 4.60 2.12 18.54
N PHE A 150 3.64 1.97 17.62
CA PHE A 150 3.85 1.98 16.18
C PHE A 150 3.08 3.11 15.49
N ARG A 151 3.72 3.73 14.50
CA ARG A 151 3.11 4.59 13.48
C ARG A 151 2.95 3.80 12.20
N VAL A 152 1.77 3.79 11.61
CA VAL A 152 1.57 3.25 10.27
C VAL A 152 1.33 4.40 9.30
N THR A 153 2.32 4.67 8.45
CA THR A 153 2.30 5.84 7.57
C THR A 153 1.47 5.58 6.30
N GLY A 154 0.94 6.62 5.68
CA GLY A 154 0.31 6.54 4.35
C GLY A 154 1.27 6.08 3.24
N SER A 155 2.58 6.08 3.47
CA SER A 155 3.56 5.51 2.53
C SER A 155 3.63 3.98 2.58
N GLY A 156 2.96 3.32 3.54
CA GLY A 156 3.00 1.87 3.72
C GLY A 156 4.21 1.40 4.53
N GLU A 157 4.71 2.24 5.45
CA GLU A 157 5.80 1.90 6.36
C GLU A 157 5.28 1.87 7.80
N VAL A 158 5.87 1.01 8.64
CA VAL A 158 5.68 1.05 10.09
C VAL A 158 6.93 1.65 10.73
N ARG A 159 6.74 2.66 11.58
CA ARG A 159 7.82 3.30 12.36
C ARG A 159 7.54 3.13 13.84
N SER A 160 8.58 2.98 14.65
CA SER A 160 8.45 2.97 16.11
C SER A 160 8.57 4.38 16.68
N PHE A 161 7.79 4.68 17.71
CA PHE A 161 7.90 5.93 18.47
C PHE A 161 8.61 5.67 19.80
N GLU A 162 9.83 6.16 19.95
CA GLU A 162 10.56 6.10 21.23
C GLU A 162 10.52 7.43 22.00
N GLN A 163 10.23 8.55 21.32
CA GLN A 163 10.45 9.91 21.85
C GLN A 163 9.17 10.70 22.17
N GLU A 164 7.99 10.23 21.73
CA GLU A 164 6.72 10.98 21.81
C GLU A 164 5.81 10.53 22.97
N VAL A 165 6.19 9.49 23.74
CA VAL A 165 5.38 8.92 24.82
C VAL A 165 5.95 9.33 26.18
N THR A 166 5.14 10.03 26.98
CA THR A 166 5.58 10.66 28.23
C THR A 166 5.58 9.72 29.44
N SER A 167 4.87 8.58 29.37
CA SER A 167 4.71 7.63 30.48
C SER A 167 4.36 6.20 30.01
N GLY A 168 5.04 5.19 30.55
CA GLY A 168 4.77 3.75 30.31
C GLY A 168 5.97 2.95 29.77
N PRO A 169 5.91 1.60 29.77
CA PRO A 169 6.95 0.76 29.19
C PRO A 169 7.03 0.99 27.67
N ILE A 170 8.20 1.39 27.17
CA ILE A 170 8.42 1.76 25.76
C ILE A 170 8.57 0.51 24.88
N SER A 171 9.10 -0.57 25.44
CA SER A 171 9.33 -1.85 24.78
C SER A 171 8.45 -2.94 25.39
N VAL A 172 8.38 -4.08 24.69
CA VAL A 172 7.74 -5.30 25.17
C VAL A 172 8.83 -6.31 25.49
N SER A 173 8.86 -6.80 26.72
CA SER A 173 9.68 -7.96 27.13
C SER A 173 8.75 -9.14 27.40
N ALA A 174 9.19 -10.34 27.05
CA ALA A 174 8.31 -11.51 27.08
C ALA A 174 8.99 -12.78 27.55
N ASP A 175 8.19 -13.62 28.21
CA ASP A 175 8.53 -15.01 28.48
C ASP A 175 7.91 -15.90 27.41
N LEU A 176 8.75 -16.72 26.77
CA LEU A 176 8.32 -17.71 25.82
C LEU A 176 8.30 -19.08 26.48
N VAL A 177 7.14 -19.72 26.54
CA VAL A 177 6.90 -20.98 27.25
C VAL A 177 6.52 -22.07 26.26
N ILE A 178 7.18 -23.23 26.32
CA ILE A 178 6.76 -24.41 25.55
C ILE A 178 5.85 -25.29 26.40
N ASN A 179 4.65 -25.57 25.89
CA ASN A 179 3.71 -26.50 26.50
C ASN A 179 3.88 -27.86 25.86
N ARG A 180 4.08 -28.91 26.67
CA ARG A 180 4.30 -30.28 26.22
C ARG A 180 3.21 -31.17 26.80
N ALA A 181 2.03 -31.16 26.17
CA ALA A 181 0.91 -32.02 26.53
C ALA A 181 0.78 -33.17 25.52
N ALA A 182 -0.43 -33.47 25.03
CA ALA A 182 -0.62 -34.41 23.93
C ALA A 182 -0.03 -33.91 22.59
N SER A 183 0.21 -32.61 22.48
CA SER A 183 0.91 -31.95 21.38
C SER A 183 1.72 -30.80 21.97
N GLU A 184 2.75 -30.34 21.24
CA GLU A 184 3.59 -29.24 21.67
C GLU A 184 3.15 -27.93 21.02
N TRP A 185 3.19 -26.83 21.76
CA TRP A 185 2.99 -25.46 21.22
C TRP A 185 3.68 -24.43 22.11
N TRP A 186 3.95 -23.26 21.54
CA TRP A 186 4.54 -22.15 22.26
C TRP A 186 3.48 -21.16 22.73
N SER A 187 3.70 -20.58 23.90
CA SER A 187 2.92 -19.49 24.47
C SER A 187 3.82 -18.29 24.71
N PHE A 188 3.31 -17.12 24.38
CA PHE A 188 3.95 -15.83 24.57
C PHE A 188 3.27 -15.09 25.72
N HIS A 189 4.05 -14.69 26.72
CA HIS A 189 3.54 -13.92 27.85
C HIS A 189 4.27 -12.57 27.95
N ASP A 190 3.53 -11.48 27.72
CA ASP A 190 4.03 -10.11 27.90
C ASP A 190 4.19 -9.81 29.40
N LEU A 191 5.43 -9.48 29.81
CA LEU A 191 5.79 -9.20 31.21
C LEU A 191 5.13 -7.92 31.73
N ASP A 192 4.84 -6.99 30.84
CA ASP A 192 4.26 -5.68 31.14
C ASP A 192 2.77 -5.62 30.82
N SER A 193 2.14 -6.76 30.54
CA SER A 193 0.70 -6.86 30.18
C SER A 193 -0.23 -6.20 31.20
N SER A 194 0.17 -6.13 32.48
CA SER A 194 -0.62 -5.47 33.53
C SER A 194 -0.73 -3.95 33.39
N HIS A 195 0.16 -3.31 32.62
CA HIS A 195 0.15 -1.85 32.44
C HIS A 195 -0.90 -1.38 31.44
N ILE A 196 -1.33 -2.23 30.52
CA ILE A 196 -2.38 -1.91 29.55
C ILE A 196 -3.69 -2.56 29.97
N ARG A 197 -4.59 -1.75 30.54
CA ARG A 197 -5.95 -2.18 30.84
C ARG A 197 -6.79 -2.14 29.56
N GLY A 198 -7.36 -3.27 29.18
CA GLY A 198 -8.24 -3.35 28.01
C GLY A 198 -8.28 -4.70 27.34
N CYS A 199 -7.18 -5.45 27.37
CA CYS A 199 -7.04 -6.71 26.65
C CYS A 199 -7.90 -7.88 27.18
N GLY A 200 -8.76 -7.67 28.19
CA GLY A 200 -9.82 -8.62 28.55
C GLY A 200 -9.41 -10.05 28.91
N GLY A 201 -8.13 -10.31 29.22
CA GLY A 201 -7.59 -11.66 29.46
C GLY A 201 -6.66 -12.19 28.36
N LEU A 202 -6.50 -11.47 27.25
CA LEU A 202 -5.46 -11.73 26.25
C LEU A 202 -4.10 -11.30 26.81
N THR A 203 -3.26 -12.28 27.17
CA THR A 203 -1.94 -12.07 27.79
C THR A 203 -0.77 -12.23 26.81
N GLY A 204 -1.07 -12.28 25.51
CA GLY A 204 -0.09 -12.43 24.44
C GLY A 204 0.57 -11.11 24.03
N PRO A 205 1.10 -11.05 22.79
CA PRO A 205 1.70 -9.84 22.25
C PRO A 205 0.72 -8.68 22.22
N THR A 206 1.14 -7.52 22.70
CA THR A 206 0.37 -6.27 22.66
C THR A 206 1.10 -5.19 21.87
N ALA A 207 0.36 -4.33 21.18
CA ALA A 207 0.90 -3.21 20.41
C ALA A 207 -0.11 -2.06 20.36
N VAL A 208 0.37 -0.82 20.53
CA VAL A 208 -0.43 0.39 20.31
C VAL A 208 -0.06 0.96 18.96
N ILE A 209 -1.07 1.18 18.12
CA ILE A 209 -0.88 1.56 16.73
C ILE A 209 -1.59 2.88 16.47
N VAL A 210 -0.83 3.85 15.96
CA VAL A 210 -1.32 5.12 15.45
C VAL A 210 -1.30 5.05 13.93
N SER A 211 -2.49 5.06 13.33
CA SER A 211 -2.63 4.98 11.87
C SER A 211 -2.76 6.36 11.27
N GLU A 212 -1.94 6.69 10.27
CA GLU A 212 -2.13 7.94 9.53
C GLU A 212 -3.46 7.92 8.78
N GLU A 213 -4.20 9.02 8.90
CA GLU A 213 -5.43 9.23 8.17
C GLU A 213 -5.18 9.19 6.66
N THR A 214 -6.21 8.80 5.91
CA THR A 214 -6.13 8.70 4.44
C THR A 214 -7.15 9.59 3.75
N PRO A 215 -6.89 9.97 2.48
CA PRO A 215 -7.85 10.73 1.70
C PRO A 215 -9.20 10.00 1.63
N PRO A 216 -10.32 10.74 1.58
CA PRO A 216 -11.65 10.16 1.60
C PRO A 216 -11.91 9.27 0.39
N GLN A 217 -12.83 8.31 0.55
CA GLN A 217 -13.18 7.37 -0.50
C GLN A 217 -13.76 8.08 -1.74
N GLY A 218 -13.34 7.66 -2.94
CA GLY A 218 -13.83 8.19 -4.21
C GLY A 218 -12.75 8.25 -5.28
N ILE A 219 -13.13 8.61 -6.51
CA ILE A 219 -12.22 8.63 -7.68
C ILE A 219 -10.98 9.51 -7.41
N LEU A 220 -11.16 10.66 -6.77
CA LEU A 220 -10.03 11.51 -6.38
C LEU A 220 -9.15 10.87 -5.31
N GLY A 221 -9.72 10.27 -4.26
CA GLY A 221 -8.94 9.60 -3.21
C GLY A 221 -8.20 8.37 -3.73
N ASP A 222 -8.81 7.60 -4.63
CA ASP A 222 -8.23 6.41 -5.24
C ASP A 222 -7.05 6.77 -6.14
N THR A 223 -7.23 7.76 -7.00
CA THR A 223 -6.17 8.26 -7.88
C THR A 223 -5.03 8.88 -7.08
N LEU A 224 -5.31 9.65 -6.03
CA LEU A 224 -4.28 10.22 -5.13
C LEU A 224 -3.56 9.15 -4.28
N SER A 225 -4.27 8.09 -3.88
CA SER A 225 -3.67 6.99 -3.09
C SER A 225 -2.72 6.12 -3.93
N LYS A 226 -2.93 6.06 -5.25
CA LYS A 226 -2.12 5.26 -6.19
C LYS A 226 -1.08 6.11 -6.94
N PHE A 227 -1.40 7.35 -7.26
CA PHE A 227 -0.57 8.29 -7.99
C PHE A 227 -0.35 9.56 -7.16
N SER A 228 0.91 9.97 -7.01
CA SER A 228 1.24 11.24 -6.36
C SER A 228 0.56 12.41 -7.09
N ILE A 229 0.22 13.48 -6.36
CA ILE A 229 -0.33 14.72 -6.93
C ILE A 229 0.55 15.29 -8.05
N TRP A 230 1.86 15.06 -7.97
CA TRP A 230 2.83 15.36 -9.02
C TRP A 230 2.57 14.59 -10.32
N GLY A 231 2.24 13.30 -10.21
CA GLY A 231 1.92 12.46 -11.36
C GLY A 231 0.64 12.92 -12.06
N LEU A 232 -0.39 13.29 -11.28
CA LEU A 232 -1.63 13.85 -11.81
C LEU A 232 -1.38 15.18 -12.53
N TYR A 233 -0.57 16.07 -11.94
CA TYR A 233 -0.19 17.34 -12.54
C TYR A 233 0.56 17.16 -13.87
N ILE A 234 1.61 16.32 -13.88
CA ILE A 234 2.39 16.05 -15.09
C ILE A 234 1.49 15.47 -16.19
N THR A 235 0.62 14.52 -15.86
CA THR A 235 -0.30 13.90 -16.81
C THR A 235 -1.26 14.93 -17.41
N PHE A 236 -1.86 15.79 -16.58
CA PHE A 236 -2.76 16.84 -17.05
C PHE A 236 -2.04 17.85 -17.95
N VAL A 237 -0.87 18.33 -17.54
CA VAL A 237 -0.07 19.29 -18.32
C VAL A 237 0.36 18.69 -19.66
N LEU A 238 0.78 17.42 -19.69
CA LEU A 238 1.12 16.73 -20.93
C LEU A 238 -0.09 16.55 -21.84
N ALA A 239 -1.26 16.22 -21.28
CA ALA A 239 -2.49 16.09 -22.06
C ALA A 239 -2.90 17.41 -22.70
N VAL A 240 -2.91 18.51 -21.93
CA VAL A 240 -3.20 19.86 -22.44
C VAL A 240 -2.15 20.30 -23.47
N GLY A 241 -0.87 20.07 -23.19
CA GLY A 241 0.23 20.37 -24.12
C GLY A 241 0.10 19.62 -25.44
N ARG A 242 -0.28 18.34 -25.40
CA ARG A 242 -0.55 17.55 -26.60
C ARG A 242 -1.78 18.05 -27.36
N PHE A 243 -2.83 18.46 -26.66
CA PHE A 243 -4.02 19.03 -27.27
C PHE A 243 -3.72 20.35 -28.00
N ILE A 244 -2.99 21.27 -27.35
CA ILE A 244 -2.55 22.52 -27.98
C ILE A 244 -1.66 22.22 -29.19
N ARG A 245 -0.71 21.29 -29.04
CA ARG A 245 0.15 20.87 -30.15
C ARG A 245 -0.67 20.35 -31.32
N LEU A 246 -1.75 19.59 -31.10
CA LEU A 246 -2.61 19.08 -32.18
C LEU A 246 -3.29 20.19 -32.98
N GLN A 247 -3.72 21.28 -32.32
CA GLN A 247 -4.33 22.42 -33.02
C GLN A 247 -3.32 23.22 -33.85
N CYS A 248 -2.06 23.25 -33.42
CA CYS A 248 -0.97 23.93 -34.12
C CYS A 248 -0.20 23.03 -35.10
N SER A 249 -0.26 21.70 -34.93
CA SER A 249 0.31 20.76 -35.87
C SER A 249 -0.59 20.67 -37.10
N ASP A 250 0.00 20.40 -38.25
CA ASP A 250 -0.69 20.16 -39.52
C ASP A 250 -1.33 21.39 -40.19
N LEU A 251 -1.10 22.63 -39.70
CA LEU A 251 -1.47 23.84 -40.45
C LEU A 251 -0.91 23.80 -41.88
N ARG A 252 0.36 23.41 -42.06
CA ARG A 252 0.99 23.30 -43.40
C ARG A 252 0.23 22.36 -44.33
N MET A 253 -0.28 21.24 -43.82
CA MET A 253 -0.98 20.25 -44.64
C MET A 253 -2.38 20.74 -45.04
N ARG A 254 -2.97 21.66 -44.27
CA ARG A 254 -4.27 22.28 -44.55
C ARG A 254 -4.20 23.45 -45.53
N ILE A 255 -3.05 24.15 -45.63
CA ILE A 255 -2.86 25.32 -46.51
C ILE A 255 -3.43 25.12 -47.94
N PRO A 256 -3.16 24.00 -48.65
CA PRO A 256 -3.64 23.84 -50.04
C PRO A 256 -5.16 23.78 -50.19
N PHE A 257 -5.89 23.51 -49.10
CA PHE A 257 -7.34 23.33 -49.11
C PHE A 257 -8.09 24.48 -48.41
N GLU A 258 -7.42 25.24 -47.55
CA GLU A 258 -8.04 26.34 -46.79
C GLU A 258 -7.71 27.73 -47.34
N ASN A 259 -6.53 27.91 -47.94
CA ASN A 259 -6.08 29.20 -48.45
C ASN A 259 -6.24 29.26 -49.98
N LEU A 260 -7.49 29.24 -50.45
CA LEU A 260 -7.84 29.32 -51.86
C LEU A 260 -8.30 30.75 -52.23
N PRO A 261 -7.95 31.30 -53.41
CA PRO A 261 -8.26 32.69 -53.78
C PRO A 261 -9.75 32.97 -54.00
N SER A 262 -10.47 32.07 -54.69
CA SER A 262 -11.93 32.06 -54.83
C SER A 262 -12.44 30.62 -54.83
N CYS A 263 -13.64 30.39 -54.28
CA CYS A 263 -14.28 29.07 -54.25
C CYS A 263 -15.55 29.01 -55.11
N ASP A 264 -15.88 30.06 -55.87
CA ASP A 264 -17.20 30.21 -56.50
C ASP A 264 -17.50 29.08 -57.51
N ARG A 265 -16.50 28.70 -58.33
CA ARG A 265 -16.62 27.59 -59.29
C ARG A 265 -16.78 26.23 -58.59
N LEU A 266 -16.12 26.01 -57.45
CA LEU A 266 -16.26 24.79 -56.66
C LEU A 266 -17.63 24.72 -55.97
N ILE A 267 -18.10 25.86 -55.43
CA ILE A 267 -19.42 25.99 -54.83
C ILE A 267 -20.50 25.70 -55.87
N ALA A 268 -20.39 26.25 -57.08
CA ALA A 268 -21.33 25.98 -58.18
C ALA A 268 -21.39 24.48 -58.54
N ILE A 269 -20.26 23.76 -58.54
CA ILE A 269 -20.25 22.30 -58.74
C ILE A 269 -21.01 21.60 -57.59
N CYS A 270 -20.78 21.99 -56.34
CA CYS A 270 -21.51 21.45 -55.18
C CYS A 270 -23.02 21.73 -55.23
N GLU A 271 -23.40 22.94 -55.65
CA GLU A 271 -24.81 23.32 -55.84
C GLU A 271 -25.47 22.53 -56.97
N ASN A 272 -24.78 22.31 -58.09
CA ASN A 272 -25.28 21.47 -59.17
C ASN A 272 -25.42 19.99 -58.76
N ILE A 273 -24.50 19.47 -57.93
CA ILE A 273 -24.65 18.12 -57.33
C ILE A 273 -25.92 18.08 -56.47
N TYR A 274 -26.14 19.11 -55.65
CA TYR A 274 -27.32 19.21 -54.79
C TYR A 274 -28.62 19.30 -55.61
N ALA A 275 -28.63 20.08 -56.69
CA ALA A 275 -29.77 20.23 -57.60
C ALA A 275 -30.09 18.91 -58.33
N ALA A 276 -29.09 18.26 -58.93
CA ALA A 276 -29.26 16.96 -59.60
C ALA A 276 -29.81 15.89 -58.65
N ARG A 277 -29.36 15.89 -57.38
CA ARG A 277 -29.90 15.00 -56.35
C ARG A 277 -31.36 15.32 -56.01
N ALA A 278 -31.73 16.60 -55.93
CA ALA A 278 -33.10 17.02 -55.65
C ALA A 278 -34.07 16.67 -56.79
N GLU A 279 -33.60 16.69 -58.03
CA GLU A 279 -34.36 16.35 -59.23
C GLU A 279 -34.39 14.83 -59.52
N GLY A 280 -33.53 14.05 -58.83
CA GLY A 280 -33.43 12.60 -58.99
C GLY A 280 -32.60 12.16 -60.19
N GLU A 281 -31.82 13.06 -60.80
CA GLU A 281 -30.94 12.78 -61.93
C GLU A 281 -29.59 12.19 -61.48
N LEU A 282 -29.62 10.94 -60.98
CA LEU A 282 -28.46 10.26 -60.38
C LEU A 282 -27.24 10.14 -61.31
N GLY A 283 -27.46 10.04 -62.64
CA GLY A 283 -26.36 9.96 -63.60
C GLY A 283 -25.58 11.27 -63.71
N VAL A 284 -26.27 12.41 -63.63
CA VAL A 284 -25.64 13.75 -63.63
C VAL A 284 -24.92 13.99 -62.30
N GLU A 285 -25.55 13.58 -61.20
CA GLU A 285 -24.94 13.62 -59.86
C GLU A 285 -23.61 12.85 -59.81
N GLU A 286 -23.57 11.62 -60.32
CA GLU A 286 -22.35 10.80 -60.33
C GLU A 286 -21.22 11.45 -61.13
N VAL A 287 -21.52 12.00 -62.31
CA VAL A 287 -20.52 12.67 -63.17
C VAL A 287 -19.94 13.90 -62.47
N LEU A 288 -20.79 14.72 -61.83
CA LEU A 288 -20.36 15.91 -61.09
C LEU A 288 -19.55 15.55 -59.83
N TYR A 289 -19.96 14.51 -59.10
CA TYR A 289 -19.22 13.99 -57.95
C TYR A 289 -17.81 13.53 -58.32
N TRP A 290 -17.66 12.73 -59.38
CA TRP A 290 -16.34 12.30 -59.84
C TRP A 290 -15.49 13.46 -60.35
N THR A 291 -16.11 14.48 -60.91
CA THR A 291 -15.43 15.72 -61.30
C THR A 291 -14.86 16.42 -60.08
N LEU A 292 -15.64 16.57 -59.01
CA LEU A 292 -15.19 17.15 -57.74
C LEU A 292 -14.03 16.34 -57.12
N VAL A 293 -14.13 15.00 -57.10
CA VAL A 293 -13.05 14.13 -56.60
C VAL A 293 -11.77 14.28 -57.42
N LYS A 294 -11.86 14.38 -58.74
CA LYS A 294 -10.70 14.60 -59.62
C LYS A 294 -10.01 15.94 -59.32
N ILE A 295 -10.78 16.99 -59.03
CA ILE A 295 -10.24 18.30 -58.66
C ILE A 295 -9.49 18.22 -57.33
N TYR A 296 -10.09 17.64 -56.29
CA TYR A 296 -9.43 17.50 -54.97
C TYR A 296 -8.22 16.54 -54.97
N ARG A 297 -8.13 15.61 -55.93
CA ARG A 297 -6.97 14.71 -56.09
C ARG A 297 -5.77 15.37 -56.78
N SER A 298 -5.96 16.48 -57.48
CA SER A 298 -4.89 17.14 -58.25
C SER A 298 -4.73 18.60 -57.79
N PRO A 299 -3.64 18.94 -57.08
CA PRO A 299 -3.39 20.31 -56.61
C PRO A 299 -3.39 21.35 -57.73
N HIS A 300 -2.92 20.97 -58.92
CA HIS A 300 -2.93 21.85 -60.10
C HIS A 300 -4.36 22.15 -60.59
N MET A 301 -5.24 21.14 -60.62
CA MET A 301 -6.65 21.34 -60.98
C MET A 301 -7.37 22.19 -59.92
N LEU A 302 -7.10 21.92 -58.64
CA LEU A 302 -7.69 22.70 -57.55
C LEU A 302 -7.33 24.18 -57.64
N LEU A 303 -6.07 24.50 -57.95
CA LEU A 303 -5.63 25.89 -58.15
C LEU A 303 -6.28 26.53 -59.38
N GLU A 304 -6.45 25.80 -60.48
CA GLU A 304 -7.08 26.32 -61.70
C GLU A 304 -8.56 26.69 -61.48
N TYR A 305 -9.26 25.85 -60.71
CA TYR A 305 -10.67 26.05 -60.38
C TYR A 305 -10.91 27.10 -59.28
N THR A 306 -9.86 27.57 -58.62
CA THR A 306 -9.96 28.55 -57.51
C THR A 306 -9.29 29.90 -57.83
N LYS A 307 -8.93 30.14 -59.09
CA LYS A 307 -8.47 31.46 -59.54
C LYS A 307 -9.61 32.48 -59.45
N PRO A 308 -9.31 33.74 -59.10
CA PRO A 308 -10.26 34.82 -59.28
C PRO A 308 -10.50 35.02 -60.78
N ASP A 309 -11.75 35.26 -61.17
CA ASP A 309 -12.13 35.65 -62.53
C ASP A 309 -11.60 37.04 -62.91
#